data_AF-A0A317Q3J2-F1
#
_entry.id   AF-A0A317Q3J2-F1
#
_cell.length_a   1.000
_cell.length_b   1.000
_cell.length_c   1.000
_cell.angle_alpha   90.00
_cell.angle_beta   90.00
_cell.angle_gamma   90.00
#
_symmetry.space_group_name_H-M   'P 1'
#
loop_
_entity.id
_entity.type
_entity.pdbx_description
1 polymer ?
#
loop_
_entity_poly.entity_id
_entity_poly.type
_entity_poly.pdbx_seq_one_letter_code
_entity_poly.pdbx_strand_id
1 'polypeptide(L)'
;MSKAGQLLTSLLPVALLASAVAFSAPALSQTDKLIIESGDSAQSRQNAAMDKEQWNDTRSLRNKVNNRVEKEWDKEDAAFDARDRCLKSSNVNAYWEPNTLRCLDRNTGRQIAQ
;
A
#
# COMPACT_ATOMS: atom_id res chain seq x y z
N MET A 1 -59.12 36.81 -24.28
CA MET A 1 -57.71 36.46 -23.98
C MET A 1 -57.63 34.95 -23.86
N SER A 2 -56.81 34.32 -24.70
CA SER A 2 -56.90 32.90 -25.03
C SER A 2 -56.60 31.99 -23.84
N LYS A 3 -57.52 31.05 -23.50
CA LYS A 3 -57.36 30.04 -22.44
C LYS A 3 -56.04 29.23 -22.56
N ALA A 4 -55.49 29.16 -23.77
CA ALA A 4 -54.19 28.55 -24.03
C ALA A 4 -53.01 29.27 -23.35
N GLY A 5 -53.07 30.60 -23.18
CA GLY A 5 -52.00 31.37 -22.55
C GLY A 5 -51.89 31.16 -21.04
N GLN A 6 -53.01 30.94 -20.35
CA GLN A 6 -53.03 30.65 -18.92
C GLN A 6 -52.49 29.25 -18.59
N LEU A 7 -52.76 28.26 -19.46
CA LEU A 7 -52.25 26.90 -19.32
C LEU A 7 -50.72 26.85 -19.53
N LEU A 8 -50.21 27.59 -20.52
CA LEU A 8 -48.76 27.71 -20.79
C LEU A 8 -48.00 28.36 -19.63
N THR A 9 -48.58 29.34 -18.94
CA THR A 9 -47.94 30.00 -17.78
C THR A 9 -47.95 29.16 -16.50
N SER A 10 -48.92 28.25 -16.33
CA SER A 10 -48.96 27.36 -15.15
C SER A 10 -48.11 26.09 -15.31
N LEU A 11 -47.80 25.70 -16.54
CA LEU A 11 -46.98 24.51 -16.84
C LEU A 11 -45.48 24.76 -16.67
N LEU A 12 -45.01 25.99 -16.90
CA LEU A 12 -43.59 26.36 -16.77
C LEU A 12 -43.03 26.18 -15.34
N PRO A 13 -43.67 26.68 -14.26
CA PRO A 13 -43.13 26.52 -12.91
C PRO A 13 -43.20 25.07 -12.43
N VAL A 14 -44.21 24.30 -12.87
CA VAL A 14 -44.33 22.88 -12.54
C VAL A 14 -43.22 22.07 -13.19
N ALA A 15 -42.88 22.34 -14.45
CA ALA A 15 -41.76 21.70 -15.13
C ALA A 15 -40.40 22.05 -14.48
N LEU A 16 -40.24 23.29 -13.99
CA LEU A 16 -39.02 23.74 -13.30
C LEU A 16 -38.86 23.12 -11.91
N LEU A 17 -39.97 22.92 -11.17
CA LEU A 17 -39.96 22.22 -9.89
C LEU A 17 -39.70 20.72 -10.07
N ALA A 18 -40.24 20.11 -11.11
CA ALA A 18 -40.00 18.70 -11.41
C ALA A 18 -38.54 18.42 -11.80
N SER A 19 -37.88 19.34 -12.52
CA SER A 19 -36.45 19.18 -12.85
C SER A 19 -35.56 19.34 -11.62
N ALA A 20 -35.88 20.25 -10.68
CA ALA A 20 -35.11 20.42 -9.45
C ALA A 20 -35.08 19.15 -8.57
N VAL A 21 -36.17 18.39 -8.52
CA VAL A 21 -36.26 17.13 -7.76
C VAL A 21 -35.50 15.98 -8.45
N ALA A 22 -35.44 15.97 -9.79
CA ALA A 22 -34.68 14.96 -10.53
C ALA A 22 -33.16 15.12 -10.38
N PHE A 23 -32.67 16.34 -10.11
CA PHE A 23 -31.24 16.63 -9.90
C PHE A 23 -30.80 16.57 -8.43
N SER A 24 -31.72 16.44 -7.47
CA SER A 24 -31.34 16.15 -6.09
C SER A 24 -31.01 14.67 -5.95
N ALA A 25 -29.77 14.31 -6.28
CA ALA A 25 -29.23 13.03 -5.85
C ALA A 25 -29.26 12.99 -4.32
N PRO A 26 -29.83 11.96 -3.67
CA PRO A 26 -29.62 11.78 -2.24
C PRO A 26 -28.11 11.58 -2.06
N ALA A 27 -27.44 12.57 -1.47
CA ALA A 27 -26.13 12.34 -0.89
C ALA A 27 -26.35 11.38 0.28
N LEU A 28 -26.30 10.09 0.00
CA LEU A 28 -26.19 9.05 1.01
C LEU A 28 -24.84 9.28 1.68
N SER A 29 -24.82 10.15 2.70
CA SER A 29 -23.68 10.23 3.59
C SER A 29 -23.63 8.87 4.28
N GLN A 30 -22.69 8.03 3.88
CA GLN A 30 -22.33 6.84 4.63
C GLN A 30 -21.72 7.36 5.94
N THR A 31 -22.59 7.69 6.88
CA THR A 31 -22.19 7.98 8.25
C THR A 31 -21.87 6.61 8.83
N ASP A 32 -20.61 6.21 8.68
CA ASP A 32 -19.99 5.26 9.58
C ASP A 32 -20.08 5.88 10.97
N LYS A 33 -21.25 5.72 11.59
CA LYS A 33 -21.45 6.10 12.97
C LYS A 33 -20.58 5.16 13.76
N LEU A 34 -19.41 5.66 14.16
CA LEU A 34 -18.60 5.03 15.18
C LEU A 34 -19.43 5.10 16.45
N ILE A 35 -20.23 4.06 16.73
CA ILE A 35 -20.77 3.83 18.06
C ILE A 35 -19.53 3.51 18.90
N ILE A 36 -18.96 4.54 19.52
CA ILE A 36 -17.96 4.37 20.58
C ILE A 36 -18.75 3.92 21.80
N GLU A 37 -19.14 2.65 21.79
CA GLU A 37 -19.63 1.97 22.99
C GLU A 37 -18.43 1.90 23.92
N SER A 38 -18.41 2.81 24.89
CA SER A 38 -17.38 2.87 25.93
C SER A 38 -17.29 1.52 26.63
N GLY A 39 -16.25 0.75 26.30
CA GLY A 39 -15.74 -0.32 27.14
C GLY A 39 -16.19 -1.72 26.75
N ASP A 40 -15.24 -2.48 26.21
CA ASP A 40 -15.03 -3.91 26.51
C ASP A 40 -16.31 -4.76 26.67
N SER A 41 -17.20 -4.71 25.67
CA SER A 41 -18.41 -5.54 25.62
C SER A 41 -18.05 -7.01 25.43
N ALA A 42 -18.90 -7.93 25.90
CA ALA A 42 -18.69 -9.37 25.73
C ALA A 42 -18.45 -9.76 24.26
N GLN A 43 -19.16 -9.10 23.32
CA GLN A 43 -18.94 -9.27 21.88
C GLN A 43 -17.55 -8.79 21.44
N SER A 44 -17.07 -7.65 21.93
CA SER A 44 -15.73 -7.14 21.60
C SER A 44 -14.62 -8.07 22.10
N ARG A 45 -14.78 -8.69 23.27
CA ARG A 45 -13.84 -9.69 23.83
C ARG A 45 -13.79 -10.95 22.97
N GLN A 46 -14.96 -11.44 22.53
CA GLN A 46 -15.05 -12.60 21.66
C GLN A 46 -14.41 -12.31 20.30
N ASN A 47 -14.67 -11.14 19.72
CA ASN A 47 -14.05 -10.73 18.46
C ASN A 47 -12.52 -10.63 18.61
N ALA A 48 -12.01 -10.02 19.68
CA ALA A 48 -10.58 -9.92 19.94
C ALA A 48 -9.90 -11.30 20.15
N ALA A 49 -10.62 -12.26 20.76
CA ALA A 49 -10.13 -13.63 20.90
C ALA A 49 -10.06 -14.35 19.54
N MET A 50 -11.10 -14.23 18.71
CA MET A 50 -11.13 -14.76 17.34
C MET A 50 -10.02 -14.15 16.47
N ASP A 51 -9.83 -12.83 16.54
CA ASP A 51 -8.77 -12.13 15.80
C ASP A 51 -7.39 -12.55 16.27
N LYS A 52 -7.22 -12.81 17.57
CA LYS A 52 -5.97 -13.35 18.13
C LYS A 52 -5.67 -14.75 17.60
N GLU A 53 -6.66 -15.63 17.49
CA GLU A 53 -6.49 -16.96 16.89
C GLU A 53 -6.08 -16.86 15.42
N GLN A 54 -6.79 -16.06 14.62
CA GLN A 54 -6.43 -15.79 13.22
C GLN A 54 -5.02 -15.19 13.08
N TRP A 55 -4.63 -14.29 13.99
CA TRP A 55 -3.28 -13.74 14.05
C TRP A 55 -2.23 -14.77 14.50
N ASN A 56 -2.59 -15.77 15.29
CA ASN A 56 -1.65 -16.83 15.64
C ASN A 56 -1.44 -17.81 14.48
N ASP A 57 -2.51 -18.15 13.74
CA ASP A 57 -2.45 -19.06 12.60
C ASP A 57 -1.52 -18.56 11.50
N THR A 58 -1.49 -17.24 11.28
CA THR A 58 -0.65 -16.61 10.26
C THR A 58 0.74 -16.18 10.77
N ARG A 59 1.07 -16.43 12.05
CA ARG A 59 2.36 -16.03 12.67
C ARG A 59 3.58 -16.64 11.98
N SER A 60 3.51 -17.94 11.63
CA SER A 60 4.62 -18.64 10.98
C SER A 60 4.98 -18.02 9.62
N LEU A 61 3.96 -17.69 8.82
CA LEU A 61 4.16 -17.07 7.51
C LEU A 61 4.76 -15.67 7.65
N ARG A 62 4.24 -14.85 8.58
CA ARG A 62 4.81 -13.52 8.86
C ARG A 62 6.27 -13.58 9.28
N ASN A 63 6.61 -14.51 10.18
CA ASN A 63 8.01 -14.71 10.57
C ASN A 63 8.89 -15.13 9.39
N LYS A 64 8.41 -16.03 8.51
CA LYS A 64 9.15 -16.43 7.30
C LYS A 64 9.35 -15.27 6.33
N VAL A 65 8.35 -14.42 6.15
CA VAL A 65 8.45 -13.21 5.31
C VAL A 65 9.48 -12.26 5.90
N ASN A 66 9.39 -11.96 7.19
CA ASN A 66 10.36 -11.08 7.87
C ASN A 66 11.78 -11.64 7.76
N ASN A 67 12.00 -12.92 8.06
CA ASN A 67 13.32 -13.55 7.96
C ASN A 67 13.85 -13.57 6.51
N ARG A 68 12.98 -13.67 5.51
CA ARG A 68 13.40 -13.59 4.10
C ARG A 68 13.84 -12.17 3.77
N VAL A 69 13.05 -11.20 4.21
CA VAL A 69 13.34 -9.77 4.00
C VAL A 69 14.68 -9.46 4.64
N GLU A 70 14.88 -9.76 5.93
CA GLU A 70 16.16 -9.60 6.64
C GLU A 70 17.34 -10.21 5.85
N LYS A 71 17.23 -11.46 5.41
CA LYS A 71 18.28 -12.11 4.61
C LYS A 71 18.57 -11.43 3.29
N GLU A 72 17.57 -10.84 2.64
CA GLU A 72 17.78 -10.14 1.38
C GLU A 72 18.48 -8.80 1.61
N TRP A 73 18.07 -8.07 2.65
CA TRP A 73 18.77 -6.88 3.10
C TRP A 73 20.23 -7.18 3.46
N ASP A 74 20.49 -8.26 4.21
CA ASP A 74 21.85 -8.67 4.59
C ASP A 74 22.74 -8.94 3.36
N LYS A 75 22.18 -9.50 2.28
CA LYS A 75 22.93 -9.73 1.03
C LYS A 75 23.22 -8.43 0.29
N GLU A 76 22.24 -7.53 0.21
CA GLU A 76 22.43 -6.22 -0.43
C GLU A 76 23.50 -5.42 0.32
N ASP A 77 23.41 -5.37 1.64
CA ASP A 77 24.40 -4.69 2.50
C ASP A 77 25.80 -5.30 2.33
N ALA A 78 25.91 -6.63 2.36
CA ALA A 78 27.17 -7.33 2.11
C ALA A 78 27.74 -7.05 0.71
N ALA A 79 26.90 -6.89 -0.30
CA ALA A 79 27.32 -6.54 -1.66
C ALA A 79 27.81 -5.08 -1.76
N PHE A 80 27.17 -4.14 -1.06
CA PHE A 80 27.65 -2.76 -0.95
C PHE A 80 29.00 -2.69 -0.26
N ASP A 81 29.14 -3.37 0.88
CA ASP A 81 30.38 -3.50 1.62
C ASP A 81 31.50 -4.12 0.77
N ALA A 82 31.19 -5.18 0.02
CA ALA A 82 32.13 -5.80 -0.89
C ALA A 82 32.54 -4.85 -2.02
N ARG A 83 31.59 -4.10 -2.59
CA ARG A 83 31.93 -3.09 -3.60
C ARG A 83 32.89 -2.05 -3.04
N ASP A 84 32.58 -1.53 -1.85
CA ASP A 84 33.38 -0.51 -1.17
C ASP A 84 34.81 -0.99 -0.91
N ARG A 85 34.98 -2.22 -0.40
CA ARG A 85 36.29 -2.85 -0.22
C ARG A 85 37.04 -3.02 -1.55
N CYS A 86 36.34 -3.29 -2.66
CA CYS A 86 36.95 -3.48 -3.97
C CYS A 86 37.54 -2.16 -4.47
N LEU A 87 36.76 -1.09 -4.35
CA LEU A 87 37.13 0.26 -4.78
C LEU A 87 38.24 0.86 -3.91
N LYS A 88 38.31 0.48 -2.62
CA LYS A 88 39.36 0.88 -1.69
C LYS A 88 40.62 0.00 -1.75
N SER A 89 40.61 -1.06 -2.56
CA SER A 89 41.76 -1.97 -2.68
C SER A 89 42.99 -1.26 -3.23
N SER A 90 44.17 -1.62 -2.73
CA SER A 90 45.44 -1.18 -3.30
C SER A 90 45.80 -1.90 -4.61
N ASN A 91 45.02 -2.91 -5.00
CA ASN A 91 45.24 -3.63 -6.26
C ASN A 91 44.72 -2.80 -7.44
N VAL A 92 45.64 -2.25 -8.23
CA VAL A 92 45.35 -1.44 -9.42
C VAL A 92 44.56 -2.17 -10.52
N ASN A 93 44.58 -3.51 -10.50
CA ASN A 93 43.85 -4.32 -11.48
C ASN A 93 42.48 -4.78 -10.97
N ALA A 94 42.12 -4.45 -9.71
CA ALA A 94 40.81 -4.77 -9.17
C ALA A 94 39.73 -3.93 -9.84
N TYR A 95 38.66 -4.59 -10.29
CA TYR A 95 37.46 -3.91 -10.75
C TYR A 95 36.21 -4.60 -10.20
N TRP A 96 35.17 -3.81 -9.97
CA TRP A 96 33.88 -4.30 -9.52
C TRP A 96 33.00 -4.68 -10.71
N GLU A 97 32.54 -5.93 -10.75
CA GLU A 97 31.60 -6.41 -11.76
C GLU A 97 30.15 -6.29 -11.26
N PRO A 98 29.30 -5.45 -11.89
CA PRO A 98 27.94 -5.19 -11.40
C PRO A 98 26.98 -6.37 -11.57
N ASN A 99 27.24 -7.27 -12.53
CA ASN A 99 26.34 -8.39 -12.82
C ASN A 99 26.49 -9.53 -11.80
N THR A 100 27.72 -9.80 -11.35
CA THR A 100 28.01 -10.91 -10.45
C THR A 100 28.23 -10.46 -9.00
N LEU A 101 28.31 -9.14 -8.77
CA LEU A 101 28.63 -8.51 -7.48
C LEU A 101 29.95 -9.02 -6.89
N ARG A 102 30.97 -9.14 -7.76
CA ARG A 102 32.30 -9.63 -7.39
C ARG A 102 33.38 -8.62 -7.74
N CYS A 103 34.41 -8.62 -6.91
CA CYS A 103 35.67 -7.94 -7.19
C CYS A 103 36.57 -8.88 -8.00
N LEU A 104 36.84 -8.55 -9.26
CA LEU A 104 37.62 -9.38 -10.18
C LEU A 104 38.91 -8.66 -10.58
N ASP A 105 39.92 -9.44 -10.92
CA ASP A 105 41.14 -8.94 -11.56
C ASP A 105 40.90 -8.81 -13.06
N ARG A 106 41.11 -7.61 -13.61
CA ARG A 106 40.92 -7.33 -15.04
C ARG A 106 41.79 -8.21 -15.96
N ASN A 107 42.96 -8.62 -15.51
CA ASN A 107 43.91 -9.37 -16.35
C ASN A 107 43.60 -10.87 -16.37
N THR A 108 43.09 -11.41 -15.26
CA THR A 108 42.90 -12.86 -15.09
C THR A 108 41.43 -13.29 -15.01
N GLY A 109 40.51 -12.34 -14.78
CA GLY A 109 39.09 -12.60 -14.53
C GLY A 109 38.82 -13.34 -13.21
N ARG A 110 39.84 -13.57 -12.38
CA ARG A 110 39.69 -14.27 -11.10
C ARG A 110 39.14 -13.34 -10.03
N GLN A 111 38.41 -13.91 -9.08
CA GLN A 111 38.00 -13.14 -7.91
C GLN A 111 39.21 -12.81 -7.05
N ILE A 112 39.34 -11.53 -6.73
CA ILE A 112 40.30 -11.03 -5.77
C ILE A 112 39.63 -11.13 -4.40
N ALA A 113 40.21 -11.94 -3.51
CA ALA A 113 39.81 -11.93 -2.11
C ALA A 113 40.13 -10.54 -1.52
N GLN A 114 39.14 -9.96 -0.83
CA GLN A 114 39.22 -8.63 -0.25
C GLN A 114 39.78 -8.66 1.16
#